data_AF-A0A526PNE2-F1
#
_entry.id   AF-A0A526PNE2-F1
#
_cell.length_a   1.000
_cell.length_b   1.000
_cell.length_c   1.000
_cell.angle_alpha   90.00
_cell.angle_beta   90.00
_cell.angle_gamma   90.00
#
_symmetry.space_group_name_H-M   'P 1'
#
loop_
_entity.id
_entity.type
_entity.pdbx_description
1 polymer ?
#
loop_
_entity_poly.entity_id
_entity_poly.type
_entity_poly.pdbx_seq_one_letter_code
_entity_poly.pdbx_strand_id
1 'polypeptide(L)'
;LVYSSVADANKKTGIPHFESKNLVEQHIERLGIPYTISAPVAFMENFAAPWSLGALAQGTHAFAVPAKRPLQLVALADIGAFVAALAERRER
;
A
#
# COMPACT_ATOMS: atom_id res chain seq x y z
N LEU A 1 -17.37 4.59 -1.57
CA LEU A 1 -16.32 3.78 -2.24
C LEU A 1 -15.09 3.74 -1.34
N VAL A 2 -14.52 2.57 -1.06
CA VAL A 2 -13.17 2.49 -0.48
C VAL A 2 -12.24 2.00 -1.57
N TYR A 3 -11.27 2.82 -1.96
CA TYR A 3 -10.31 2.48 -3.00
C TYR A 3 -8.95 2.12 -2.40
N SER A 4 -8.41 0.96 -2.77
CA SER A 4 -7.07 0.54 -2.38
C SER A 4 -6.03 1.12 -3.34
N SER A 5 -5.35 2.15 -2.87
CA SER A 5 -4.25 2.83 -3.53
C SER A 5 -2.90 2.37 -2.97
N VAL A 6 -1.93 3.26 -2.90
CA VAL A 6 -0.60 3.10 -2.32
C VAL A 6 -0.16 4.44 -1.72
N ALA A 7 0.57 4.40 -0.62
CA ALA A 7 1.16 5.60 -0.02
C ALA A 7 2.00 6.36 -1.05
N ASP A 8 1.98 7.69 -0.98
CA ASP A 8 2.74 8.59 -1.86
C ASP A 8 2.38 8.53 -3.36
N ALA A 9 1.26 7.90 -3.75
CA ALA A 9 0.76 7.95 -5.12
C ALA A 9 0.68 9.40 -5.66
N ASN A 10 0.29 10.35 -4.81
CA ASN A 10 0.16 11.78 -5.15
C ASN A 10 1.47 12.57 -5.20
N LYS A 11 2.64 11.96 -4.92
CA LYS A 11 3.93 12.67 -4.82
C LYS A 11 4.79 12.67 -6.08
N LYS A 12 4.27 12.22 -7.23
CA LYS A 12 5.02 12.13 -8.50
C LYS A 12 6.33 11.36 -8.33
N THR A 13 6.22 10.15 -7.81
CA THR A 13 7.36 9.30 -7.46
C THR A 13 8.14 8.82 -8.67
N GLY A 14 7.53 8.83 -9.86
CA GLY A 14 8.09 8.24 -11.07
C GLY A 14 7.96 6.72 -11.12
N ILE A 15 7.35 6.10 -10.12
CA ILE A 15 7.10 4.65 -10.05
C ILE A 15 5.81 4.35 -10.82
N PRO A 16 5.84 3.59 -11.93
CA PRO A 16 4.67 3.45 -12.82
C PRO A 16 3.40 2.95 -12.13
N HIS A 17 3.53 1.99 -11.21
CA HIS A 17 2.39 1.44 -10.48
C HIS A 17 1.85 2.38 -9.39
N PHE A 18 2.61 3.40 -8.94
CA PHE A 18 2.11 4.46 -8.06
C PHE A 18 1.38 5.52 -8.87
N GLU A 19 1.96 5.94 -10.00
CA GLU A 19 1.33 6.92 -10.90
C GLU A 19 -0.02 6.42 -11.43
N SER A 20 -0.11 5.12 -11.77
CA SER A 20 -1.39 4.50 -12.15
C SER A 20 -2.46 4.66 -11.07
N LYS A 21 -2.11 4.50 -9.79
CA LYS A 21 -3.05 4.65 -8.68
C LYS A 21 -3.48 6.09 -8.48
N ASN A 22 -2.56 7.04 -8.58
CA ASN A 22 -2.85 8.48 -8.53
C ASN A 22 -3.85 8.92 -9.62
N LEU A 23 -3.73 8.38 -10.84
CA LEU A 23 -4.69 8.65 -11.91
C LEU A 23 -6.11 8.19 -11.54
N VAL A 24 -6.23 7.05 -10.85
CA VAL A 24 -7.52 6.54 -10.36
C VAL A 24 -8.04 7.37 -9.19
N GLU A 25 -7.19 7.78 -8.25
CA GLU A 25 -7.57 8.71 -7.17
C GLU A 25 -8.18 9.99 -7.73
N GLN A 26 -7.50 10.63 -8.68
CA GLN A 26 -7.99 11.84 -9.33
C GLN A 26 -9.31 11.60 -10.11
N HIS A 27 -9.48 10.41 -10.70
CA HIS A 27 -10.75 10.06 -11.34
C HIS A 27 -11.88 9.94 -10.31
N ILE A 28 -11.63 9.25 -9.19
CA ILE A 28 -12.61 9.09 -8.10
C ILE A 28 -13.01 10.44 -7.51
N GLU A 29 -12.05 11.34 -7.30
CA GLU A 29 -12.29 12.71 -6.83
C GLU A 29 -13.30 13.45 -7.71
N ARG A 30 -13.23 13.26 -9.03
CA ARG A 30 -14.13 13.92 -9.99
C ARG A 30 -15.53 13.30 -10.07
N LEU A 31 -15.76 12.14 -9.48
CA LEU A 31 -17.08 11.47 -9.54
C LEU A 31 -18.13 12.13 -8.63
N GLY A 32 -17.72 12.97 -7.67
CA GLY A 32 -18.66 13.62 -6.75
C GLY A 32 -19.40 12.67 -5.80
N ILE A 33 -18.90 11.44 -5.64
CA ILE A 33 -19.47 10.43 -4.72
C ILE A 33 -18.68 10.42 -3.40
N PRO A 34 -19.26 9.97 -2.27
CA PRO A 34 -18.49 9.78 -1.04
C PRO A 34 -17.46 8.66 -1.20
N TYR A 35 -16.18 8.97 -0.99
CA TYR A 35 -15.08 8.02 -1.13
C TYR A 35 -14.08 8.11 0.03
N THR A 36 -13.27 7.06 0.17
CA THR A 36 -12.08 7.04 1.01
C THR A 36 -10.97 6.33 0.25
N ILE A 37 -9.78 6.93 0.25
CA ILE A 37 -8.58 6.31 -0.32
C ILE A 37 -7.81 5.63 0.81
N SER A 38 -7.64 4.32 0.73
CA SER A 38 -6.76 3.55 1.61
C SER A 38 -5.41 3.40 0.91
N ALA A 39 -4.38 4.03 1.46
CA ALA A 39 -3.05 4.14 0.83
C ALA A 39 -1.98 3.44 1.69
N PRO A 40 -1.89 2.10 1.63
CA PRO A 40 -0.92 1.35 2.44
C PRO A 40 0.51 1.55 1.95
N VAL A 41 1.46 1.30 2.85
CA VAL A 41 2.90 1.23 2.58
C VAL A 41 3.29 -0.17 2.11
N ALA A 42 4.60 -0.49 2.07
CA ALA A 42 5.06 -1.83 1.69
C ALA A 42 4.51 -2.92 2.64
N PHE A 43 4.19 -4.09 2.10
CA PHE A 43 3.57 -5.17 2.87
C PHE A 43 4.63 -6.01 3.58
N MET A 44 4.37 -6.39 4.82
CA MET A 44 5.25 -7.33 5.56
C MET A 44 5.32 -8.70 4.87
N GLU A 45 4.24 -9.09 4.20
CA GLU A 45 4.10 -10.37 3.49
C GLU A 45 5.04 -10.49 2.29
N ASN A 46 5.60 -9.37 1.78
CA ASN A 46 6.63 -9.40 0.75
C ASN A 46 7.91 -10.14 1.20
N PHE A 47 8.11 -10.31 2.51
CA PHE A 47 9.23 -11.08 3.06
C PHE A 47 9.05 -12.59 2.90
N ALA A 48 7.81 -13.08 2.90
CA ALA A 48 7.47 -14.48 2.69
C ALA A 48 7.07 -14.77 1.23
N ALA A 49 7.18 -13.79 0.34
CA ALA A 49 6.83 -13.96 -1.06
C ALA A 49 7.81 -14.92 -1.78
N PRO A 50 7.38 -15.62 -2.86
CA PRO A 50 8.18 -16.63 -3.54
C PRO A 50 9.58 -16.15 -3.97
N TRP A 51 9.72 -14.88 -4.35
CA TRP A 51 10.99 -14.27 -4.75
C TRP A 51 11.94 -13.96 -3.59
N SER A 52 11.45 -13.95 -2.34
CA SER A 52 12.23 -13.65 -1.14
C SER A 52 12.64 -14.92 -0.37
N LEU A 53 11.85 -16.00 -0.46
CA LEU A 53 12.01 -17.21 0.35
C LEU A 53 13.39 -17.86 0.25
N GLY A 54 13.99 -17.90 -0.95
CA GLY A 54 15.30 -18.53 -1.15
C GLY A 54 16.43 -17.83 -0.40
N ALA A 55 16.46 -16.48 -0.44
CA ALA A 55 17.43 -15.69 0.31
C ALA A 55 17.15 -15.75 1.81
N LEU A 56 15.87 -15.72 2.19
CA LEU A 56 15.46 -15.80 3.59
C LEU A 56 15.87 -17.14 4.23
N ALA A 57 15.73 -18.25 3.52
CA ALA A 57 16.18 -19.57 3.97
C ALA A 57 17.71 -19.64 4.19
N GLN A 58 18.47 -18.74 3.55
CA GLN A 58 19.92 -18.59 3.73
C GLN A 58 20.27 -17.53 4.80
N GLY A 59 19.28 -17.07 5.58
CA GLY A 59 19.46 -16.05 6.62
C GLY A 59 19.63 -14.63 6.08
N THR A 60 19.35 -14.40 4.80
CA THR A 60 19.48 -13.09 4.15
C THR A 60 18.12 -12.46 3.90
N HIS A 61 17.92 -11.28 4.48
CA HIS A 61 16.75 -10.46 4.21
C HIS A 61 17.09 -9.37 3.19
N ALA A 62 16.72 -9.58 1.92
CA ALA A 62 17.03 -8.66 0.83
C ALA A 62 15.85 -7.72 0.55
N PHE A 63 16.13 -6.42 0.55
CA PHE A 63 15.18 -5.39 0.12
C PHE A 63 15.92 -4.30 -0.63
N ALA A 64 15.32 -3.76 -1.68
CA ALA A 64 15.96 -2.77 -2.56
C ALA A 64 15.95 -1.35 -1.93
N VAL A 65 16.48 -1.23 -0.72
CA VAL A 65 16.63 0.03 0.02
C VAL A 65 18.01 0.09 0.68
N PRO A 66 18.59 1.29 0.85
CA PRO A 66 19.83 1.42 1.63
C PRO A 66 19.68 0.86 3.04
N ALA A 67 20.70 0.18 3.56
CA ALA A 67 20.65 -0.54 4.85
C ALA A 67 20.24 0.33 6.05
N LYS A 68 20.48 1.66 6.00
CA LYS A 68 20.13 2.60 7.07
C LYS A 68 18.87 3.43 6.77
N ARG A 69 18.15 3.15 5.67
CA ARG A 69 16.93 3.86 5.33
C ARG A 69 15.76 3.17 6.03
N PRO A 70 15.03 3.86 6.94
CA PRO A 70 13.81 3.32 7.50
C PRO A 70 12.79 3.05 6.39
N LEU A 71 12.17 1.88 6.44
CA LEU A 71 11.11 1.47 5.53
C LEU A 71 9.84 1.25 6.35
N GLN A 72 8.75 1.90 5.96
CA GLN A 72 7.45 1.68 6.58
C GLN A 72 6.83 0.40 6.03
N LEU A 73 6.31 -0.42 6.94
CA LEU A 73 5.72 -1.72 6.63
C LEU A 73 4.34 -1.82 7.28
N VAL A 74 3.43 -2.54 6.64
CA VAL A 74 2.10 -2.84 7.18
C VAL A 74 1.74 -4.29 6.87
N ALA A 75 1.10 -4.98 7.80
CA ALA A 75 0.60 -6.34 7.54
C ALA A 75 -0.70 -6.29 6.72
N LEU A 76 -0.92 -7.26 5.83
CA LEU A 76 -2.18 -7.38 5.09
C LEU A 76 -3.38 -7.49 6.05
N ALA A 77 -3.20 -8.14 7.20
CA ALA A 77 -4.24 -8.24 8.23
C ALA A 77 -4.67 -6.87 8.76
N ASP A 78 -3.73 -5.94 8.98
CA ASP A 78 -4.01 -4.59 9.46
C ASP A 78 -4.68 -3.73 8.39
N ILE A 79 -4.28 -3.89 7.12
CA ILE A 79 -4.98 -3.26 5.98
C ILE A 79 -6.45 -3.71 5.96
N GLY A 80 -6.69 -5.01 6.11
CA GLY A 80 -8.03 -5.60 6.14
C GLY A 80 -8.87 -5.05 7.29
N ALA A 81 -8.32 -5.05 8.51
CA ALA A 81 -9.00 -4.51 9.69
C ALA A 81 -9.32 -3.01 9.54
N PHE A 82 -8.39 -2.22 8.98
CA PHE A 82 -8.59 -0.80 8.73
C PHE A 82 -9.70 -0.55 7.69
N VAL A 83 -9.68 -1.27 6.57
CA VAL A 83 -10.71 -1.13 5.52
C VAL A 83 -12.09 -1.58 6.03
N ALA A 84 -12.17 -2.65 6.83
CA ALA A 84 -13.40 -3.07 7.49
C ALA A 84 -13.95 -1.96 8.40
N ALA A 85 -13.09 -1.38 9.25
CA ALA A 85 -13.48 -0.28 10.14
C ALA A 85 -13.95 0.97 9.36
N LEU A 86 -13.32 1.29 8.22
CA LEU A 86 -13.77 2.38 7.34
C LEU A 86 -15.16 2.10 6.76
N ALA A 87 -15.42 0.86 6.35
CA ALA A 87 -16.71 0.49 5.80
C ALA A 87 -17.83 0.56 6.86
N GLU A 88 -17.56 0.08 8.08
CA GLU A 88 -18.54 0.07 9.18
C GLU A 88 -18.87 1.47 9.73
N ARG A 89 -17.92 2.41 9.66
CA ARG A 89 -18.06 3.74 10.27
C ARG A 89 -18.42 4.84 9.27
N ARG A 90 -18.71 4.50 8.02
CA ARG A 90 -18.88 5.46 6.91
C ARG A 90 -19.95 6.52 7.14
N GLU A 91 -20.95 6.25 7.99
CA GLU A 91 -22.09 7.15 8.24
C GLU A 91 -22.18 7.64 9.70
N ARG A 92 -21.15 7.41 10.51
CA ARG A 92 -20.98 8.08 11.81
C ARG A 92 -20.10 9.30 11.65
#